data_AF-A0A662X2D2-F1
#
_entry.id   AF-A0A662X2D2-F1
#
_cell.length_a   1.000
_cell.length_b   1.000
_cell.length_c   1.000
_cell.angle_alpha   90.00
_cell.angle_beta   90.00
_cell.angle_gamma   90.00
#
_symmetry.space_group_name_H-M   'P 1'
#
loop_
_entity.id
_entity.type
_entity.pdbx_description
1 polymer ?
#
loop_
_entity_poly.entity_id
_entity_poly.type
_entity_poly.pdbx_seq_one_letter_code
_entity_poly.pdbx_strand_id
1 'polypeptide(L)'
;MSLWYSQLPLPKWLGSDTHSILKQLLERNVDKRLGSGKSTMFQVKGVQAIKKHAFFRDIDWHLLEQKKVQPPIMPNVMSNTDTTYFSEEFTAQDVGRRSRIDSADGGNANKLFARFSWVADDAASFADAIRGGSNNEEKPSTALDDAVGSLTLTDEQKSN
;
A
#
# COMPACT_ATOMS: atom_id res chain seq x y z
N MET A 1 32.96 -25.92 -16.70
CA MET A 1 31.83 -25.34 -17.44
C MET A 1 31.56 -23.94 -16.89
N SER A 2 31.73 -22.89 -17.68
CA SER A 2 31.57 -21.51 -17.20
C SER A 2 30.08 -21.11 -17.18
N LEU A 3 29.52 -20.92 -15.99
CA LEU A 3 28.17 -20.38 -15.74
C LEU A 3 27.98 -18.94 -16.28
N TRP A 4 29.05 -18.34 -16.79
CA TRP A 4 29.13 -16.97 -17.26
C TRP A 4 28.55 -16.78 -18.67
N TYR A 5 28.37 -17.86 -19.44
CA TYR A 5 27.91 -17.81 -20.84
C TYR A 5 26.64 -18.62 -21.14
N SER A 6 25.96 -19.18 -20.14
CA SER A 6 24.73 -19.93 -20.40
C SER A 6 23.61 -19.00 -20.89
N GLN A 7 22.97 -19.39 -22.00
CA GLN A 7 21.70 -18.81 -22.42
C GLN A 7 20.64 -19.06 -21.34
N LEU A 8 19.77 -18.08 -21.11
CA LEU A 8 18.65 -18.20 -20.17
C LEU A 8 17.72 -19.32 -20.64
N PRO A 9 17.63 -20.46 -19.92
CA PRO A 9 16.71 -21.52 -20.29
C PRO A 9 15.30 -21.08 -19.88
N LEU A 10 14.49 -20.66 -20.85
CA LEU A 10 13.09 -20.31 -20.62
C LEU A 10 12.19 -21.50 -20.92
N PRO A 11 11.16 -21.77 -20.09
CA PRO A 11 10.24 -22.86 -20.34
C PRO A 11 9.48 -22.68 -21.66
N LYS A 12 9.23 -23.78 -22.38
CA LYS A 12 8.60 -23.77 -23.71
C LYS A 12 7.10 -23.40 -23.69
N TRP A 13 6.45 -23.49 -22.54
CA TRP A 13 5.02 -23.18 -22.38
C TRP A 13 4.71 -21.68 -22.24
N LEU A 14 5.72 -20.83 -22.06
CA LEU A 14 5.53 -19.38 -22.03
C LEU A 14 5.22 -18.84 -23.45
N GLY A 15 4.33 -17.85 -23.53
CA GLY A 15 4.05 -17.15 -24.78
C GLY A 15 5.26 -16.38 -25.33
N SER A 16 5.22 -16.05 -26.63
CA SER A 16 6.29 -15.32 -27.33
C SER A 16 6.60 -13.97 -26.67
N ASP A 17 5.57 -13.24 -26.26
CA ASP A 17 5.70 -11.93 -25.64
C ASP A 17 6.36 -12.05 -24.26
N THR A 18 6.02 -13.10 -23.50
CA THR A 18 6.64 -13.40 -22.20
C THR A 18 8.11 -13.81 -22.37
N HIS A 19 8.43 -14.61 -23.39
CA HIS A 19 9.84 -14.90 -23.75
C HIS A 19 10.61 -13.64 -24.09
N SER A 20 10.01 -12.76 -24.90
CA SER A 20 10.63 -11.50 -25.32
C SER A 20 10.94 -10.60 -24.13
N ILE A 21 9.95 -10.33 -23.26
CA ILE A 21 10.13 -9.43 -22.13
C ILE A 21 11.21 -9.97 -21.18
N LEU A 22 11.20 -11.28 -20.87
CA LEU A 22 12.17 -11.89 -19.98
C LEU A 22 13.59 -11.81 -20.54
N LYS A 23 13.79 -12.09 -21.83
CA LYS A 23 15.11 -11.96 -22.47
C LYS A 23 15.64 -10.53 -22.42
N GLN A 24 14.78 -9.55 -22.70
CA GLN A 24 15.21 -8.15 -22.73
C GLN A 24 15.43 -7.56 -21.34
N LEU A 25 14.65 -7.96 -20.32
CA LEU A 25 14.86 -7.55 -18.92
C LEU A 25 16.09 -8.20 -18.31
N LEU A 26 16.37 -9.47 -18.65
CA LEU A 26 17.50 -10.24 -18.13
C LEU A 26 18.74 -10.15 -19.04
N GLU A 27 18.79 -9.15 -19.91
CA GLU A 27 19.97 -8.84 -20.71
C GLU A 27 21.15 -8.46 -19.77
N ARG A 28 22.28 -9.14 -19.97
CA ARG A 28 23.46 -8.98 -19.13
C ARG A 28 24.10 -7.62 -19.36
N ASN A 29 24.09 -7.13 -20.60
CA ASN A 29 24.57 -5.79 -20.92
C ASN A 29 23.55 -4.73 -20.51
N VAL A 30 23.92 -3.87 -19.56
CA VAL A 30 23.05 -2.81 -19.04
C VAL A 30 22.58 -1.86 -20.13
N ASP A 31 23.42 -1.50 -21.11
CA ASP A 31 23.07 -0.55 -22.18
C ASP A 31 22.02 -1.09 -23.15
N LYS A 32 21.92 -2.43 -23.23
CA LYS A 32 20.94 -3.15 -24.07
C LYS A 32 19.71 -3.62 -23.28
N ARG A 33 19.79 -3.61 -21.95
CA ARG A 33 18.70 -4.06 -21.09
C ARG A 33 17.47 -3.17 -21.24
N LEU A 34 16.31 -3.80 -21.41
CA LEU A 34 15.05 -3.07 -21.43
C LEU A 34 14.85 -2.35 -20.10
N GLY A 35 14.46 -1.07 -20.17
CA GLY A 35 14.36 -0.23 -18.98
C GLY A 35 15.61 0.58 -18.66
N SER A 36 16.72 0.38 -19.36
CA SER A 36 17.92 1.19 -19.17
C SER A 36 17.93 2.44 -20.06
N GLY A 37 18.73 3.42 -19.65
CA GLY A 37 18.92 4.68 -20.37
C GLY A 37 17.72 5.63 -20.30
N LYS A 38 17.94 6.85 -20.78
CA LYS A 38 16.90 7.87 -20.89
C LYS A 38 16.24 7.78 -22.27
N SER A 39 14.92 7.92 -22.29
CA SER A 39 14.20 8.08 -23.56
C SER A 39 14.59 9.39 -24.21
N THR A 40 14.86 9.37 -25.52
CA THR A 40 15.11 10.56 -26.33
C THR A 40 14.00 10.72 -27.36
N MET A 41 14.00 11.82 -28.10
CA MET A 41 13.04 12.06 -29.18
C MET A 41 13.10 10.98 -30.27
N PHE A 42 14.30 10.44 -30.54
CA PHE A 42 14.53 9.46 -31.61
C PHE A 42 14.47 8.01 -31.13
N GLN A 43 14.59 7.75 -29.82
CA GLN A 43 14.61 6.40 -29.26
C GLN A 43 13.83 6.31 -27.95
N VAL A 44 12.86 5.41 -27.92
CA VAL A 44 12.16 5.05 -26.70
C VAL A 44 13.03 4.11 -25.88
N LYS A 45 13.45 4.57 -24.69
CA LYS A 45 14.25 3.83 -23.72
C LYS A 45 13.70 3.98 -22.31
N GLY A 46 14.36 3.37 -21.33
CA GLY A 46 13.95 3.48 -19.92
C GLY A 46 12.59 2.87 -19.66
N VAL A 47 11.89 3.42 -18.66
CA VAL A 47 10.54 2.97 -18.25
C VAL A 47 9.54 3.03 -19.40
N GLN A 48 9.67 3.99 -20.33
CA GLN A 48 8.75 4.11 -21.46
C GLN A 48 8.85 2.91 -22.41
N ALA A 49 10.04 2.34 -22.58
CA ALA A 49 10.21 1.12 -23.37
C ALA A 49 9.56 -0.10 -22.70
N ILE A 50 9.62 -0.19 -21.36
CA ILE A 50 8.94 -1.24 -20.60
C ILE A 50 7.42 -1.11 -20.80
N LYS A 51 6.86 0.09 -20.57
CA LYS A 51 5.41 0.32 -20.68
C LYS A 51 4.84 0.02 -22.07
N LYS A 52 5.63 0.19 -23.13
CA LYS A 52 5.24 -0.07 -24.53
C LYS A 52 5.44 -1.51 -25.00
N HIS A 53 6.05 -2.38 -24.19
CA HIS A 53 6.31 -3.75 -24.60
C HIS A 53 4.99 -4.55 -24.76
N ALA A 54 4.89 -5.42 -25.78
CA ALA A 54 3.68 -6.16 -26.13
C ALA A 54 3.10 -7.02 -24.98
N PHE A 55 3.97 -7.50 -24.09
CA PHE A 55 3.57 -8.21 -22.86
C PHE A 55 2.62 -7.39 -21.97
N PHE A 56 2.72 -6.05 -21.99
CA PHE A 56 1.89 -5.16 -21.18
C PHE A 56 0.80 -4.45 -22.00
N ARG A 57 0.45 -4.94 -23.20
CA ARG A 57 -0.50 -4.25 -24.09
C ARG A 57 -1.87 -4.01 -23.45
N ASP A 58 -2.29 -4.92 -22.56
CA ASP A 58 -3.61 -4.92 -21.94
C ASP A 58 -3.64 -4.08 -20.64
N ILE A 59 -2.52 -3.46 -20.27
CA ILE A 59 -2.40 -2.63 -19.07
C ILE A 59 -2.62 -1.15 -19.42
N ASP A 60 -3.70 -0.58 -18.88
CA ASP A 60 -3.82 0.87 -18.76
C ASP A 60 -3.00 1.35 -17.54
N TRP A 61 -1.86 1.96 -17.83
CA TRP A 61 -0.93 2.45 -16.81
C TRP A 61 -1.49 3.60 -15.96
N HIS A 62 -2.41 4.39 -16.50
CA HIS A 62 -3.01 5.52 -15.77
C HIS A 62 -4.05 5.00 -14.77
N LEU A 63 -4.88 4.05 -15.17
CA LEU A 63 -5.81 3.38 -14.27
C LEU A 63 -5.08 2.55 -13.21
N LEU A 64 -3.98 1.89 -13.59
CA LEU A 64 -3.16 1.11 -12.65
C LEU A 64 -2.56 2.01 -11.56
N GLU A 65 -1.99 3.16 -11.94
CA GLU A 65 -1.44 4.14 -10.99
C GLU A 65 -2.49 4.67 -10.02
N GLN A 66 -3.72 4.87 -10.50
CA GLN A 66 -4.87 5.28 -9.69
C GLN A 66 -5.49 4.14 -8.89
N LYS A 67 -4.92 2.93 -8.92
CA LYS A 67 -5.45 1.71 -8.26
C LYS A 67 -6.88 1.36 -8.69
N LYS A 68 -7.26 1.71 -9.93
CA LYS A 68 -8.59 1.42 -10.51
C LYS A 68 -8.66 0.08 -11.25
N VAL A 69 -7.53 -0.55 -11.49
CA VAL A 69 -7.45 -1.90 -12.07
C VAL A 69 -7.67 -2.91 -10.94
N GLN A 70 -8.63 -3.83 -11.12
CA GLN A 70 -8.88 -4.89 -10.16
C GLN A 70 -7.68 -5.85 -10.09
N PRO A 71 -7.16 -6.16 -8.88
CA PRO A 71 -6.05 -7.10 -8.76
C PRO A 71 -6.52 -8.52 -9.12
N PRO A 72 -5.66 -9.33 -9.75
CA PRO A 72 -6.02 -10.70 -10.14
C PRO A 72 -6.19 -11.63 -8.93
N ILE A 73 -5.57 -11.30 -7.80
CA ILE A 73 -5.66 -12.05 -6.55
C ILE A 73 -6.15 -11.08 -5.48
N MET A 74 -7.31 -11.37 -4.90
CA MET A 74 -7.85 -10.66 -3.74
C MET A 74 -7.61 -11.53 -2.50
N PRO A 75 -6.67 -11.15 -1.61
CA PRO A 75 -6.45 -11.89 -0.38
C PRO A 75 -7.68 -11.78 0.51
N ASN A 76 -8.02 -12.88 1.18
CA ASN A 76 -9.12 -12.91 2.13
C ASN A 76 -8.58 -12.57 3.52
N VAL A 77 -8.91 -11.38 4.03
CA VAL A 77 -8.46 -10.88 5.32
C VAL A 77 -9.65 -10.86 6.27
N MET A 78 -9.56 -11.61 7.36
CA MET A 78 -10.69 -11.85 8.27
C MET A 78 -10.83 -10.79 9.36
N SER A 79 -9.75 -10.11 9.73
CA SER A 79 -9.75 -9.11 10.81
C SER A 79 -8.57 -8.13 10.69
N ASN A 80 -8.63 -7.03 11.45
CA ASN A 80 -7.56 -6.03 11.51
C ASN A 80 -6.22 -6.55 12.04
N THR A 81 -6.22 -7.72 12.70
CA THR A 81 -5.02 -8.36 13.25
C THR A 81 -4.72 -9.70 12.58
N ASP A 82 -5.30 -9.96 11.40
CA ASP A 82 -5.09 -11.20 10.66
C ASP A 82 -3.64 -11.28 10.14
N THR A 83 -2.97 -12.38 10.47
CA THR A 83 -1.58 -12.65 10.10
C THR A 83 -1.42 -13.81 9.11
N THR A 84 -2.50 -14.28 8.47
CA THR A 84 -2.53 -15.47 7.60
C THR A 84 -1.50 -15.43 6.45
N TYR A 85 -1.19 -14.24 5.93
CA TYR A 85 -0.23 -14.07 4.82
C TYR A 85 1.20 -13.73 5.29
N PHE A 86 1.47 -13.82 6.59
CA PHE A 86 2.80 -13.69 7.17
C PHE A 86 3.34 -15.07 7.56
N SER A 87 4.67 -15.23 7.55
CA SER A 87 5.29 -16.50 7.97
C SER A 87 5.09 -16.74 9.48
N GLU A 88 4.72 -17.96 9.84
CA GLU A 88 4.55 -18.39 11.23
C GLU A 88 5.85 -18.24 12.05
N GLU A 89 7.01 -18.35 11.40
CA GLU A 89 8.32 -18.13 12.02
C GLU A 89 8.41 -16.77 12.73
N PHE A 90 7.72 -15.75 12.22
CA PHE A 90 7.73 -14.40 12.80
C PHE A 90 6.51 -14.13 13.67
N THR A 91 5.32 -14.62 13.29
CA THR A 91 4.09 -14.34 14.03
C THR A 91 4.01 -15.11 15.35
N ALA A 92 4.74 -16.23 15.47
CA ALA A 92 4.88 -17.00 16.70
C ALA A 92 5.99 -16.49 17.63
N GLN A 93 6.82 -15.54 17.18
CA GLN A 93 7.88 -14.97 18.03
C GLN A 93 7.27 -14.13 19.15
N ASP A 94 7.93 -14.17 20.32
CA ASP A 94 7.59 -13.29 21.42
C ASP A 94 7.80 -11.83 21.00
N VAL A 95 6.72 -11.05 21.04
CA VAL A 95 6.72 -9.60 20.78
C VAL A 95 7.26 -8.80 21.97
N GLY A 96 7.81 -9.47 22.98
CA GLY A 96 8.53 -8.88 24.09
C GLY A 96 9.61 -7.90 23.62
N ARG A 97 9.84 -6.84 24.42
CA ARG A 97 10.84 -5.81 24.13
C ARG A 97 12.25 -6.40 24.14
N ARG A 98 12.67 -7.05 23.05
CA ARG A 98 14.08 -7.35 22.77
C ARG A 98 14.77 -6.08 22.25
N SER A 99 14.72 -5.05 23.07
CA SER A 99 15.63 -3.92 23.02
C SER A 99 16.37 -3.92 24.35
N ARG A 100 17.22 -4.94 24.54
CA ARG A 100 18.37 -4.74 25.41
C ARG A 100 19.37 -4.01 24.52
N ILE A 101 19.34 -2.69 24.60
CA ILE A 101 20.51 -1.88 24.27
C ILE A 101 21.53 -2.29 25.34
N ASP A 102 22.35 -3.29 25.04
CA ASP A 102 23.61 -3.39 25.73
C ASP A 102 24.31 -2.08 25.38
N SER A 103 24.45 -1.20 26.37
CA SER A 103 25.19 0.06 26.27
C SER A 103 26.67 -0.28 26.03
N ALA A 104 26.96 -0.81 24.85
CA ALA A 104 28.27 -1.13 24.38
C ALA A 104 28.74 0.05 23.55
N ASP A 105 29.68 0.75 24.15
CA ASP A 105 30.61 1.73 23.60
C ASP A 105 30.22 3.22 23.74
N GLY A 106 31.15 3.94 24.37
CA GLY A 106 31.04 5.30 24.92
C GLY A 106 31.06 6.40 23.87
N GLY A 107 30.25 6.26 22.82
CA GLY A 107 30.03 7.28 21.79
C GLY A 107 28.77 8.10 22.03
N ASN A 108 28.73 9.30 21.48
CA ASN A 108 27.59 10.22 21.52
C ASN A 108 26.42 9.77 20.61
N ALA A 109 25.87 8.57 20.84
CA ALA A 109 24.76 7.97 20.09
C ALA A 109 23.57 8.92 19.88
N ASN A 110 23.33 9.82 20.85
CA ASN A 110 22.30 10.86 20.78
C ASN A 110 22.47 11.86 19.63
N LYS A 111 23.70 12.04 19.09
CA LYS A 111 23.94 12.89 17.91
C LYS A 111 23.74 12.14 16.59
N LEU A 112 24.01 10.84 16.56
CA LEU A 112 23.88 10.02 15.34
C LEU A 112 22.43 9.99 14.83
N PHE A 113 21.45 10.06 15.73
CA PHE A 113 20.02 9.95 15.41
C PHE A 113 19.21 11.23 15.68
N ALA A 114 19.86 12.38 15.89
CA ALA A 114 19.19 13.64 16.28
C ALA A 114 18.12 14.15 15.28
N ARG A 115 18.07 13.61 14.06
CA ARG A 115 17.09 13.96 13.01
C ARG A 115 16.38 12.74 12.44
N PHE A 116 16.28 11.67 13.23
CA PHE A 116 15.64 10.41 12.81
C PHE A 116 14.12 10.48 12.87
N SER A 117 13.56 11.26 13.80
CA SER A 117 12.11 11.41 13.95
C SER A 117 11.49 12.05 12.71
N TRP A 118 10.44 11.43 12.19
CA TRP A 118 9.66 11.89 11.04
C TRP A 118 8.17 11.63 11.30
N VAL A 119 7.33 12.55 10.82
CA VAL A 119 5.86 12.44 10.81
C VAL A 119 5.40 12.83 9.41
N ALA A 120 4.43 12.10 8.86
CA ALA A 120 3.87 12.45 7.55
C ALA A 120 3.15 13.80 7.64
N ASP A 121 3.31 14.64 6.62
CA ASP A 121 2.69 15.97 6.60
C ASP A 121 1.15 15.90 6.63
N ASP A 122 0.59 14.78 6.15
CA ASP A 122 -0.84 14.47 6.11
C ASP A 122 -1.29 13.54 7.26
N ALA A 123 -0.42 13.22 8.21
CA ALA A 123 -0.79 12.44 9.38
C ALA A 123 -1.85 13.21 10.18
N ALA A 124 -3.00 12.57 10.40
CA ALA A 124 -4.04 13.13 11.26
C ALA A 124 -3.42 13.50 12.61
N SER A 125 -3.54 14.76 13.00
CA SER A 125 -3.04 15.19 14.29
C SER A 125 -3.79 14.44 15.38
N PHE A 126 -3.13 14.19 16.51
CA PHE A 126 -3.82 13.72 17.70
C PHE A 126 -5.03 14.63 18.04
N ALA A 127 -4.93 15.93 17.75
CA ALA A 127 -6.02 16.88 17.91
C ALA A 127 -7.21 16.65 16.94
N ASP A 128 -6.99 16.05 15.77
CA ASP A 128 -8.03 15.72 14.81
C ASP A 128 -8.74 14.42 15.21
N ALA A 129 -8.00 13.45 15.74
CA ALA A 129 -8.56 12.20 16.27
C ALA A 129 -9.52 12.45 17.46
N ILE A 130 -9.20 13.42 18.32
CA ILE A 130 -10.07 13.81 19.45
C ILE A 130 -11.30 14.59 18.95
N ARG A 131 -11.19 15.38 17.88
CA ARG A 131 -12.31 16.14 17.30
C ARG A 131 -13.28 15.28 16.50
N GLY A 132 -12.79 14.22 15.84
CA GLY A 132 -13.61 13.29 15.07
C GLY A 132 -14.48 12.33 15.90
N GLY A 133 -14.26 12.27 17.22
CA GLY A 133 -15.03 11.41 18.14
C GLY A 133 -16.40 11.95 18.56
N SER A 134 -16.84 13.09 18.02
CA SER A 134 -18.14 13.70 18.35
C SER A 134 -18.82 14.21 17.09
N ASN A 135 -19.41 13.32 16.30
CA ASN A 135 -20.44 13.64 15.30
C ASN A 135 -21.24 12.36 14.97
N ASN A 136 -22.14 11.98 15.89
CA ASN A 136 -23.37 11.31 15.49
C ASN A 136 -24.31 12.41 14.97
N GLU A 137 -24.19 12.78 13.69
CA GLU A 137 -25.27 13.49 13.00
C GLU A 137 -26.16 12.43 12.32
N GLU A 138 -27.23 12.07 13.02
CA GLU A 138 -28.40 11.46 12.40
C GLU A 138 -28.90 12.39 11.30
N LYS A 139 -28.82 11.92 10.07
CA LYS A 139 -29.40 12.57 8.90
C LYS A 139 -30.93 12.62 9.08
N PRO A 140 -31.59 13.80 9.10
CA PRO A 140 -33.04 13.85 9.25
C PRO A 140 -33.70 13.42 7.93
N SER A 141 -34.53 12.39 7.98
CA SER A 141 -35.39 11.98 6.88
C SER A 141 -36.52 12.99 6.69
N THR A 142 -36.53 13.65 5.54
CA THR A 142 -37.68 14.42 5.07
C THR A 142 -38.77 13.49 4.52
N ALA A 143 -39.92 13.44 5.20
CA ALA A 143 -41.21 13.11 4.58
C ALA A 143 -42.32 13.78 5.40
N LEU A 144 -43.13 14.55 4.68
CA LEU A 144 -44.33 15.26 5.14
C LEU A 144 -45.47 14.27 5.40
N ASP A 145 -46.25 14.49 6.46
CA ASP A 145 -47.68 14.85 6.39
C ASP A 145 -48.41 14.59 7.72
N ASP A 146 -48.93 15.69 8.26
CA ASP A 146 -50.23 15.87 8.91
C ASP A 146 -50.92 14.67 9.60
N ALA A 147 -51.04 14.75 10.93
CA ALA A 147 -52.34 14.60 11.59
C ALA A 147 -52.31 15.13 13.04
N VAL A 148 -53.14 16.13 13.26
CA VAL A 148 -53.58 16.74 14.51
C VAL A 148 -54.01 15.70 15.56
N GLY A 149 -53.55 15.88 16.80
CA GLY A 149 -53.97 15.09 17.96
C GLY A 149 -53.60 15.74 19.29
N SER A 150 -54.46 16.65 19.75
CA SER A 150 -54.50 17.27 21.08
C SER A 150 -54.49 16.24 22.23
N LEU A 151 -53.78 16.53 23.35
CA LEU A 151 -54.34 16.62 24.71
C LEU A 151 -53.27 16.68 25.83
N THR A 152 -53.19 17.88 26.44
CA THR A 152 -53.10 18.22 27.88
C THR A 152 -51.95 17.79 28.79
N LEU A 153 -51.36 18.83 29.40
CA LEU A 153 -50.54 18.86 30.60
C LEU A 153 -51.25 18.32 31.84
N THR A 154 -50.51 17.63 32.70
CA THR A 154 -50.67 17.70 34.15
C THR A 154 -49.30 17.77 34.82
N ASP A 155 -49.07 18.90 35.49
CA ASP A 155 -48.07 19.09 36.54
C ASP A 155 -48.31 18.10 37.69
N GLU A 156 -47.24 17.51 38.24
CA GLU A 156 -47.22 17.28 39.69
C GLU A 156 -45.80 17.39 40.25
N GLN A 157 -45.67 18.34 41.16
CA GLN A 157 -44.49 18.69 41.93
C GLN A 157 -44.37 17.81 43.19
N LYS A 158 -43.12 17.70 43.64
CA LYS A 158 -42.68 17.66 45.05
C LYS A 158 -42.70 16.33 45.83
N SER A 159 -41.47 15.93 46.17
CA SER A 159 -40.96 15.80 47.56
C SER A 159 -41.56 14.71 48.45
N ASN A 160 -40.77 13.67 48.68
CA ASN A 160 -40.22 13.37 50.00
C ASN A 160 -38.86 12.70 49.87
#